data_AF-A0A947NXX0-F1
#
_entry.id   AF-A0A947NXX0-F1
#
_cell.length_a   1.000
_cell.length_b   1.000
_cell.length_c   1.000
_cell.angle_alpha   90.00
_cell.angle_beta   90.00
_cell.angle_gamma   90.00
#
_symmetry.space_group_name_H-M   'P 1'
#
loop_
_entity.id
_entity.type
_entity.pdbx_description
1 polymer ?
#
loop_
_entity_poly.entity_id
_entity_poly.type
_entity_poly.pdbx_seq_one_letter_code
_entity_poly.pdbx_strand_id
1 'polypeptide(L)'
;MDTPNLELWPIGNCQVSALVDSAGGFAWGCVPRVDGDPVFCTLLNGENREDGVWRFEIEGQVSATQHYRRNTPILVTRLEAADGSAVEIHDFCPRFERSGRMYRPVAFTRILRPVAGTPRLRMVLTPMKNYGGARAETTHGTNHIRYLIGPQALRLSTDAPIGYVLEGRSYRVESDQHFFLGPDEPFDGNIRSEVRRMEAMTARYWQHWVRGLHIPLEWQEEVIRAAIALKLCQHEETGAIVAALTTSIPEAANSQRNWDYRYCWIRDSYYTVQALNRLGALDVLEKY
;
A
#
# COMPACT_ATOMS: atom_id res chain seq x y z
N MET A 1 1.98 4.13 -22.36
CA MET A 1 1.26 3.68 -21.15
C MET A 1 1.17 2.17 -21.22
N ASP A 2 1.81 1.46 -20.29
CA ASP A 2 1.94 0.00 -20.32
C ASP A 2 0.60 -0.72 -20.19
N THR A 3 0.43 -1.85 -20.87
CA THR A 3 -0.73 -2.75 -20.71
C THR A 3 -0.87 -3.21 -19.24
N PRO A 4 -2.09 -3.29 -18.66
CA PRO A 4 -2.28 -3.86 -17.34
C PRO A 4 -1.63 -5.24 -17.24
N ASN A 5 -0.86 -5.47 -16.18
CA ASN A 5 -0.18 -6.74 -15.92
C ASN A 5 -0.19 -7.05 -14.42
N LEU A 6 0.34 -8.21 -14.05
CA LEU A 6 0.38 -8.70 -12.67
C LEU A 6 1.72 -8.44 -11.96
N GLU A 7 2.59 -7.59 -12.53
CA GLU A 7 3.81 -7.12 -11.88
C GLU A 7 3.44 -6.09 -10.81
N LEU A 8 3.02 -6.60 -9.65
CA LEU A 8 2.48 -5.82 -8.55
C LEU A 8 3.36 -5.94 -7.30
N TRP A 9 3.50 -4.83 -6.57
CA TRP A 9 4.35 -4.71 -5.40
C TRP A 9 3.51 -4.61 -4.13
N PRO A 10 3.45 -5.65 -3.30
CA PRO A 10 2.66 -5.62 -2.07
C PRO A 10 3.28 -4.72 -1.00
N ILE A 11 2.43 -3.93 -0.35
CA ILE A 11 2.70 -3.23 0.91
C ILE A 11 1.61 -3.58 1.92
N GLY A 12 1.88 -3.45 3.22
CA GLY A 12 0.87 -3.73 4.24
C GLY A 12 1.39 -3.68 5.67
N ASN A 13 0.49 -3.84 6.62
CA ASN A 13 0.79 -3.86 8.07
C ASN A 13 0.13 -5.03 8.83
N CYS A 14 -0.31 -6.06 8.11
CA CYS A 14 -1.07 -7.20 8.66
C CYS A 14 -2.48 -6.83 9.17
N GLN A 15 -2.95 -5.61 8.89
CA GLN A 15 -4.36 -5.18 9.03
C GLN A 15 -4.94 -4.87 7.65
N VAL A 16 -4.22 -4.06 6.88
CA VAL A 16 -4.51 -3.72 5.49
C VAL A 16 -3.30 -3.99 4.61
N SER A 17 -3.57 -4.23 3.32
CA SER A 17 -2.57 -4.39 2.28
C SER A 17 -3.02 -3.69 1.00
N ALA A 18 -2.05 -3.23 0.22
CA ALA A 18 -2.28 -2.72 -1.13
C ALA A 18 -1.28 -3.35 -2.11
N LEU A 19 -1.70 -3.48 -3.36
CA LEU A 19 -0.85 -3.89 -4.48
C LEU A 19 -0.59 -2.69 -5.35
N VAL A 20 0.70 -2.37 -5.50
CA VAL A 20 1.16 -1.20 -6.24
C VAL A 20 1.62 -1.61 -7.64
N ASP A 21 1.12 -0.95 -8.68
CA ASP A 21 1.54 -1.18 -10.06
C ASP A 21 2.93 -0.61 -10.35
N SER A 22 3.47 -0.91 -11.55
CA SER A 22 4.82 -0.49 -11.98
C SER A 22 5.04 1.03 -12.02
N ALA A 23 3.95 1.82 -12.05
CA ALA A 23 3.97 3.27 -12.06
C ALA A 23 3.66 3.88 -10.67
N GLY A 24 3.60 3.06 -9.61
CA GLY A 24 3.29 3.54 -8.27
C GLY A 24 1.80 3.79 -8.02
N GLY A 25 0.90 3.27 -8.85
CA GLY A 25 -0.55 3.33 -8.59
C GLY A 25 -0.99 2.23 -7.63
N PHE A 26 -1.79 2.54 -6.62
CA PHE A 26 -2.43 1.52 -5.81
C PHE A 26 -3.57 0.90 -6.64
N ALA A 27 -3.30 -0.24 -7.26
CA ALA A 27 -4.22 -0.89 -8.20
C ALA A 27 -5.23 -1.81 -7.51
N TRP A 28 -4.89 -2.28 -6.30
CA TRP A 28 -5.77 -3.13 -5.49
C TRP A 28 -5.55 -2.88 -4.00
N GLY A 29 -6.62 -2.87 -3.22
CA GLY A 29 -6.54 -2.71 -1.77
C GLY A 29 -7.93 -2.66 -1.14
N CYS A 30 -8.11 -3.43 -0.07
CA CYS A 30 -9.39 -3.62 0.60
C CYS A 30 -9.38 -3.04 2.01
N VAL A 31 -10.54 -2.61 2.50
CA VAL A 31 -10.73 -2.11 3.87
C VAL A 31 -12.07 -2.61 4.44
N PRO A 32 -12.20 -2.69 5.79
CA PRO A 32 -11.16 -2.47 6.80
C PRO A 32 -10.12 -3.60 6.91
N ARG A 33 -10.35 -4.69 6.18
CA ARG A 33 -9.50 -5.89 6.15
C ARG A 33 -9.25 -6.31 4.70
N VAL A 34 -8.33 -7.23 4.51
CA VAL A 34 -7.98 -7.81 3.20
C VAL A 34 -9.16 -8.49 2.49
N ASP A 35 -10.14 -9.04 3.22
CA ASP A 35 -11.37 -9.65 2.69
C ASP A 35 -12.54 -8.66 2.54
N GLY A 36 -12.32 -7.38 2.86
CA GLY A 36 -13.33 -6.32 2.82
C GLY A 36 -13.65 -5.78 1.43
N ASP A 37 -14.28 -4.61 1.39
CA ASP A 37 -14.64 -3.91 0.16
C ASP A 37 -13.37 -3.36 -0.52
N PRO A 38 -13.11 -3.65 -1.82
CA PRO A 38 -11.96 -3.11 -2.53
C PRO A 38 -12.16 -1.62 -2.85
N VAL A 39 -11.60 -0.76 -1.99
CA VAL A 39 -11.56 0.69 -2.24
C VAL A 39 -10.62 1.06 -3.38
N PHE A 40 -9.58 0.25 -3.59
CA PHE A 40 -8.78 0.26 -4.80
C PHE A 40 -9.05 -1.02 -5.58
N CYS A 41 -9.49 -0.88 -6.83
CA CYS A 41 -9.95 -1.99 -7.66
C CYS A 41 -9.58 -1.86 -9.13
N THR A 42 -8.70 -0.91 -9.50
CA THR A 42 -8.28 -0.70 -10.90
C THR A 42 -7.72 -1.96 -11.55
N LEU A 43 -7.11 -2.86 -10.78
CA LEU A 43 -6.63 -4.16 -11.25
C LEU A 43 -7.71 -4.96 -12.02
N LEU A 44 -8.99 -4.80 -11.64
CA LEU A 44 -10.11 -5.52 -12.24
C LEU A 44 -10.99 -4.63 -13.15
N ASN A 45 -10.64 -3.34 -13.32
CA ASN A 45 -11.43 -2.37 -14.07
C ASN A 45 -11.12 -2.34 -15.59
N GLY A 46 -10.38 -3.34 -16.10
CA GLY A 46 -10.03 -3.45 -17.51
C GLY A 46 -9.24 -2.24 -18.01
N GLU A 47 -9.79 -1.53 -18.99
CA GLU A 47 -9.16 -0.34 -19.58
C GLU A 47 -9.31 0.93 -18.72
N ASN A 48 -10.28 0.96 -17.79
CA ASN A 48 -10.49 2.13 -16.94
C ASN A 48 -9.45 2.18 -15.82
N ARG A 49 -8.50 3.11 -15.95
CA ARG A 49 -7.39 3.27 -15.00
C ARG A 49 -7.52 4.43 -14.02
N GLU A 50 -8.60 5.17 -14.10
CA GLU A 50 -8.84 6.33 -13.23
C GLU A 50 -9.78 6.00 -12.07
N ASP A 51 -10.49 4.87 -12.10
CA ASP A 51 -11.38 4.43 -11.02
C ASP A 51 -10.73 3.38 -10.13
N GLY A 52 -10.88 3.55 -8.81
CA GLY A 52 -10.35 2.62 -7.83
C GLY A 52 -8.83 2.65 -7.73
N VAL A 53 -8.22 3.83 -7.91
CA VAL A 53 -6.75 3.99 -7.86
C VAL A 53 -6.34 5.08 -6.88
N TRP A 54 -5.12 4.95 -6.35
CA TRP A 54 -4.34 6.07 -5.84
C TRP A 54 -3.01 6.18 -6.59
N ARG A 55 -2.87 7.17 -7.48
CA ARG A 55 -1.68 7.37 -8.33
C ARG A 55 -1.18 8.82 -8.29
N PHE A 56 0.13 8.98 -8.46
CA PHE A 56 0.75 10.25 -8.82
C PHE A 56 1.25 10.17 -10.26
N GLU A 57 0.99 11.21 -11.04
CA GLU A 57 1.41 11.31 -12.43
C GLU A 57 2.23 12.58 -12.59
N ILE A 58 3.46 12.45 -13.08
CA ILE A 58 4.31 13.62 -13.37
C ILE A 58 4.19 14.00 -14.85
N GLU A 59 4.19 15.30 -15.13
CA GLU A 59 4.18 15.81 -16.51
C GLU A 59 5.44 15.34 -17.26
N GLY A 60 5.26 14.79 -18.45
CA GLY A 60 6.37 14.32 -19.29
C GLY A 60 7.07 13.05 -18.77
N GLN A 61 6.42 12.24 -17.94
CA GLN A 61 6.98 10.97 -17.44
C GLN A 61 7.51 10.08 -18.58
N VAL A 62 8.74 9.61 -18.44
CA VAL A 62 9.42 8.71 -19.39
C VAL A 62 9.84 7.39 -18.74
N SER A 63 10.03 7.35 -17.43
CA SER A 63 10.45 6.13 -16.72
C SER A 63 9.79 6.02 -15.34
N ALA A 64 9.69 4.78 -14.86
CA ALA A 64 9.33 4.44 -13.49
C ALA A 64 10.21 3.26 -13.04
N THR A 65 10.78 3.35 -11.84
CA THR A 65 11.56 2.27 -11.24
C THR A 65 11.16 2.08 -9.78
N GLN A 66 11.25 0.85 -9.30
CA GLN A 66 10.77 0.48 -7.97
C GLN A 66 11.78 -0.39 -7.23
N HIS A 67 11.89 -0.15 -5.93
CA HIS A 67 12.61 -1.03 -5.03
C HIS A 67 12.04 -0.93 -3.62
N TYR A 68 12.15 -2.00 -2.83
CA TYR A 68 11.86 -1.94 -1.42
C TYR A 68 13.03 -1.35 -0.64
N ARG A 69 12.75 -0.53 0.38
CA ARG A 69 13.77 -0.20 1.38
C ARG A 69 14.21 -1.49 2.07
N ARG A 70 15.53 -1.66 2.21
CA ARG A 70 16.17 -2.88 2.73
C ARG A 70 15.46 -3.44 3.96
N ASN A 71 15.07 -4.72 3.88
CA ASN A 71 14.43 -5.50 4.94
C ASN A 71 13.09 -4.90 5.44
N THR A 72 12.33 -4.28 4.55
CA THR A 72 11.00 -3.73 4.85
C THR A 72 10.02 -3.94 3.69
N PRO A 73 8.70 -3.82 3.91
CA PRO A 73 7.70 -3.64 2.86
C PRO A 73 7.42 -2.14 2.60
N ILE A 74 8.40 -1.26 2.78
CA ILE A 74 8.28 0.15 2.37
C ILE A 74 8.77 0.23 0.92
N LEU A 75 7.86 0.49 0.00
CA LEU A 75 8.16 0.58 -1.42
C LEU A 75 8.60 2.00 -1.78
N VAL A 76 9.66 2.13 -2.56
CA VAL A 76 10.08 3.40 -3.16
C VAL A 76 9.85 3.31 -4.65
N THR A 77 8.96 4.14 -5.17
CA THR A 77 8.74 4.31 -6.62
C THR A 77 9.36 5.62 -7.07
N ARG A 78 10.31 5.55 -7.99
CA ARG A 78 10.92 6.73 -8.62
C ARG A 78 10.31 6.96 -9.99
N LEU A 79 9.75 8.13 -10.22
CA LEU A 79 9.22 8.57 -11.51
C LEU A 79 10.14 9.65 -12.09
N GLU A 80 10.53 9.52 -13.35
CA GLU A 80 11.37 10.52 -14.04
C GLU A 80 10.70 11.03 -15.31
N ALA A 81 10.85 12.32 -15.56
CA ALA A 81 10.32 13.02 -16.72
C ALA A 81 11.40 13.32 -17.76
N ALA A 82 10.98 13.56 -19.01
CA ALA A 82 11.85 13.83 -20.14
C ALA A 82 12.75 15.07 -19.95
N ASP A 83 12.34 16.02 -19.12
CA ASP A 83 13.07 17.23 -18.78
C ASP A 83 14.14 17.02 -17.68
N GLY A 84 14.26 15.80 -17.16
CA GLY A 84 15.15 15.45 -16.05
C GLY A 84 14.56 15.68 -14.66
N SER A 85 13.33 16.17 -14.55
CA SER A 85 12.63 16.27 -13.27
C SER A 85 12.28 14.86 -12.75
N ALA A 86 12.39 14.66 -11.44
CA ALA A 86 12.10 13.36 -10.83
C ALA A 86 11.50 13.49 -9.43
N VAL A 87 10.64 12.52 -9.09
CA VAL A 87 10.06 12.35 -7.75
C VAL A 87 10.27 10.93 -7.24
N GLU A 88 10.36 10.78 -5.93
CA GLU A 88 10.28 9.49 -5.23
C GLU A 88 9.02 9.43 -4.37
N ILE A 89 8.30 8.32 -4.45
CA ILE A 89 7.11 8.04 -3.67
C ILE A 89 7.43 6.89 -2.72
N HIS A 90 7.35 7.16 -1.41
CA HIS A 90 7.54 6.18 -0.36
C HIS A 90 6.19 5.68 0.13
N ASP A 91 5.87 4.42 -0.16
CA ASP A 91 4.58 3.79 0.12
C ASP A 91 4.71 2.76 1.24
N PHE A 92 3.87 2.91 2.28
CA PHE A 92 3.84 1.98 3.41
C PHE A 92 2.52 2.02 4.17
N CYS A 93 2.24 0.96 4.93
CA CYS A 93 1.17 0.96 5.93
C CYS A 93 1.82 1.04 7.32
N PRO A 94 1.43 1.99 8.21
CA PRO A 94 2.08 2.16 9.51
C PRO A 94 2.03 0.88 10.35
N ARG A 95 3.17 0.48 10.91
CA ARG A 95 3.30 -0.68 11.80
C ARG A 95 4.42 -0.52 12.81
N PHE A 96 4.10 -0.32 14.08
CA PHE A 96 5.10 -0.20 15.15
C PHE A 96 4.47 -0.28 16.53
N GLU A 97 5.25 -0.46 17.59
CA GLU A 97 4.75 -0.35 18.96
C GLU A 97 4.52 1.11 19.37
N ARG A 98 3.33 1.39 19.90
CA ARG A 98 2.93 2.69 20.46
C ARG A 98 2.18 2.46 21.75
N SER A 99 2.65 3.08 22.83
CA SER A 99 1.98 3.01 24.15
C SER A 99 1.71 1.57 24.61
N GLY A 100 2.67 0.66 24.42
CA GLY A 100 2.58 -0.74 24.82
C GLY A 100 1.67 -1.62 23.96
N ARG A 101 1.20 -1.12 22.81
CA ARG A 101 0.36 -1.88 21.86
C ARG A 101 0.93 -1.80 20.44
N MET A 102 0.66 -2.83 19.64
CA MET A 102 0.97 -2.79 18.21
C MET A 102 0.05 -1.80 17.51
N TYR A 103 0.60 -0.70 17.00
CA TYR A 103 -0.08 0.28 16.17
C TYR A 103 -0.01 -0.17 14.71
N ARG A 104 -1.17 -0.54 14.16
CA ARG A 104 -1.38 -1.05 12.80
C ARG A 104 -2.78 -0.64 12.29
N PRO A 105 -3.02 0.66 12.10
CA PRO A 105 -4.34 1.16 11.71
C PRO A 105 -4.77 0.62 10.35
N VAL A 106 -6.07 0.71 10.06
CA VAL A 106 -6.62 0.60 8.69
C VAL A 106 -6.20 1.85 7.91
N ALA A 107 -4.95 1.92 7.50
CA ALA A 107 -4.40 3.11 6.86
C ALA A 107 -3.27 2.81 5.88
N PHE A 108 -3.18 3.68 4.88
CA PHE A 108 -2.15 3.74 3.88
C PHE A 108 -1.43 5.08 3.98
N THR A 109 -0.11 5.10 3.82
CA THR A 109 0.70 6.31 3.94
C THR A 109 1.65 6.43 2.77
N ARG A 110 1.73 7.64 2.22
CA ARG A 110 2.59 7.98 1.08
C ARG A 110 3.37 9.24 1.39
N ILE A 111 4.67 9.24 1.09
CA ILE A 111 5.50 10.46 1.13
C ILE A 111 6.05 10.67 -0.27
N LEU A 112 5.68 11.79 -0.88
CA LEU A 112 6.19 12.21 -2.17
C LEU A 112 7.34 13.19 -1.97
N ARG A 113 8.50 12.93 -2.57
CA ARG A 113 9.72 13.73 -2.47
C ARG A 113 10.16 14.20 -3.86
N PRO A 114 10.27 15.51 -4.14
CA PRO A 114 10.98 15.96 -5.33
C PRO A 114 12.47 15.70 -5.15
N VAL A 115 13.09 14.97 -6.09
CA VAL A 115 14.50 14.54 -5.99
C VAL A 115 15.39 15.10 -7.11
N ALA A 116 14.80 15.61 -8.19
CA ALA A 116 15.51 16.34 -9.23
C ALA A 116 14.55 17.30 -9.96
N GLY A 117 15.10 18.40 -10.49
CA GLY A 117 14.37 19.36 -11.32
C GLY A 117 13.21 20.06 -10.60
N THR A 118 12.19 20.42 -11.37
CA THR A 118 10.97 21.11 -10.89
C THR A 118 9.72 20.33 -11.32
N PRO A 119 9.50 19.15 -10.73
CA PRO A 119 8.43 18.26 -11.18
C PRO A 119 7.06 18.91 -10.97
N ARG A 120 6.21 18.76 -11.99
CA ARG A 120 4.78 19.06 -11.92
C ARG A 120 4.02 17.75 -11.88
N LEU A 121 3.09 17.61 -10.94
CA LEU A 121 2.33 16.38 -10.79
C LEU A 121 0.84 16.62 -10.61
N ARG A 122 0.07 15.62 -11.01
CA ARG A 122 -1.33 15.43 -10.68
C ARG A 122 -1.48 14.21 -9.76
N MET A 123 -2.34 14.28 -8.77
CA MET A 123 -2.75 13.11 -7.99
C MET A 123 -4.13 12.64 -8.43
N VAL A 124 -4.27 11.34 -8.66
CA VAL A 124 -5.56 10.67 -8.90
C VAL A 124 -5.85 9.80 -7.70
N LEU A 125 -6.88 10.13 -6.93
CA LEU A 125 -7.33 9.34 -5.79
C LEU A 125 -8.85 9.17 -5.88
N THR A 126 -9.27 7.98 -6.29
CA THR A 126 -10.68 7.64 -6.58
C THR A 126 -11.10 6.36 -5.83
N PRO A 127 -11.19 6.38 -4.49
CA PRO A 127 -11.70 5.25 -3.74
C PRO A 127 -13.09 4.86 -4.20
N MET A 128 -13.34 3.56 -4.32
CA MET A 128 -14.63 2.99 -4.70
C MET A 128 -15.36 2.44 -3.48
N LYS A 129 -16.66 2.16 -3.66
CA LYS A 129 -17.51 1.45 -2.71
C LYS A 129 -18.38 0.44 -3.43
N ASN A 130 -18.94 -0.50 -2.68
CA ASN A 130 -19.83 -1.54 -3.18
C ASN A 130 -19.16 -2.39 -4.27
N TYR A 131 -17.97 -2.92 -3.99
CA TYR A 131 -17.18 -3.77 -4.87
C TYR A 131 -16.89 -3.13 -6.24
N GLY A 132 -16.49 -1.85 -6.24
CA GLY A 132 -16.24 -1.11 -7.48
C GLY A 132 -17.51 -0.59 -8.18
N GLY A 133 -18.69 -0.76 -7.59
CA GLY A 133 -19.96 -0.35 -8.20
C GLY A 133 -20.16 1.16 -8.28
N ALA A 134 -19.52 1.95 -7.40
CA ALA A 134 -19.58 3.41 -7.44
C ALA A 134 -18.34 4.06 -6.84
N ARG A 135 -18.01 5.29 -7.29
CA ARG A 135 -17.04 6.15 -6.60
C ARG A 135 -17.54 6.53 -5.21
N ALA A 136 -16.64 6.63 -4.25
CA ALA A 136 -16.97 7.16 -2.94
C ALA A 136 -17.32 8.64 -3.02
N GLU A 137 -18.43 9.03 -2.39
CA GLU A 137 -18.76 10.45 -2.21
C GLU A 137 -17.71 11.13 -1.33
N THR A 138 -17.50 12.43 -1.53
CA THR A 138 -16.46 13.17 -0.80
C THR A 138 -17.02 14.33 0.00
N THR A 139 -16.44 14.55 1.17
CA THR A 139 -16.51 15.83 1.91
C THR A 139 -15.08 16.29 2.18
N HIS A 140 -14.85 17.57 2.41
CA HIS A 140 -13.49 18.07 2.64
C HIS A 140 -13.46 19.24 3.62
N GLY A 141 -12.30 19.43 4.23
CA GLY A 141 -11.95 20.65 4.95
C GLY A 141 -10.65 21.23 4.38
N THR A 142 -10.05 22.17 5.09
CA THR A 142 -8.86 22.90 4.61
C THR A 142 -7.61 22.02 4.43
N ASN A 143 -7.53 20.91 5.16
CA ASN A 143 -6.35 20.04 5.23
C ASN A 143 -6.66 18.54 5.09
N HIS A 144 -7.89 18.21 4.68
CA HIS A 144 -8.30 16.83 4.58
C HIS A 144 -9.46 16.62 3.61
N ILE A 145 -9.58 15.40 3.10
CA ILE A 145 -10.69 14.91 2.29
C ILE A 145 -11.19 13.62 2.94
N ARG A 146 -12.51 13.47 3.04
CA ARG A 146 -13.17 12.26 3.55
C ARG A 146 -13.84 11.56 2.37
N TYR A 147 -13.61 10.27 2.23
CA TYR A 147 -14.21 9.39 1.24
C TYR A 147 -15.21 8.48 1.95
N LEU A 148 -16.49 8.59 1.58
CA LEU A 148 -17.60 7.83 2.18
C LEU A 148 -17.72 6.46 1.51
N ILE A 149 -17.02 5.46 2.05
CA ILE A 149 -16.86 4.11 1.47
C ILE A 149 -17.85 3.08 2.05
N GLY A 150 -19.03 3.52 2.49
CA GLY A 150 -20.05 2.68 3.12
C GLY A 150 -20.20 2.98 4.61
N PRO A 151 -20.10 1.98 5.52
CA PRO A 151 -20.37 2.19 6.95
C PRO A 151 -19.28 3.01 7.66
N GLN A 152 -18.14 3.20 7.02
CA GLN A 152 -17.01 3.97 7.52
C GLN A 152 -16.53 4.95 6.46
N ALA A 153 -15.86 6.01 6.89
CA ALA A 153 -15.16 6.94 6.00
C ALA A 153 -13.65 6.68 6.06
N LEU A 154 -12.96 6.88 4.94
CA LEU A 154 -11.51 7.05 4.92
C LEU A 154 -11.18 8.54 4.83
N ARG A 155 -10.31 9.01 5.71
CA ARG A 155 -9.83 10.39 5.71
C ARG A 155 -8.43 10.44 5.13
N LEU A 156 -8.28 11.16 4.02
CA LEU A 156 -7.00 11.66 3.56
C LEU A 156 -6.66 12.93 4.34
N SER A 157 -5.67 12.86 5.22
CA SER A 157 -5.01 14.05 5.76
C SER A 157 -3.74 14.30 4.94
N THR A 158 -3.49 15.56 4.56
CA THR A 158 -2.31 15.91 3.75
C THR A 158 -1.86 17.35 3.96
N ASP A 159 -0.57 17.62 3.75
CA ASP A 159 -0.01 18.97 3.58
C ASP A 159 0.09 19.39 2.10
N ALA A 160 -0.43 18.59 1.17
CA ALA A 160 -0.62 18.97 -0.22
C ALA A 160 -1.82 19.91 -0.41
N PRO A 161 -1.82 20.75 -1.48
CA PRO A 161 -2.94 21.64 -1.77
C PRO A 161 -4.26 20.89 -2.06
N ILE A 162 -5.20 20.93 -1.11
CA ILE A 162 -6.49 20.19 -1.20
C ILE A 162 -7.28 20.48 -2.47
N GLY A 163 -7.33 21.75 -2.91
CA GLY A 163 -8.03 22.13 -4.13
C GLY A 163 -7.49 21.42 -5.38
N TYR A 164 -6.15 21.37 -5.53
CA TYR A 164 -5.51 20.70 -6.65
C TYR A 164 -5.72 19.18 -6.60
N VAL A 165 -5.72 18.60 -5.40
CA VAL A 165 -6.02 17.19 -5.18
C VAL A 165 -7.44 16.85 -5.60
N LEU A 166 -8.45 17.62 -5.16
CA LEU A 166 -9.86 17.36 -5.47
C LEU A 166 -10.17 17.56 -6.96
N GLU A 167 -9.58 18.58 -7.58
CA GLU A 167 -9.81 18.91 -8.98
C GLU A 167 -8.96 18.06 -9.94
N GLY A 168 -8.04 17.24 -9.43
CA GLY A 168 -7.10 16.49 -10.25
C GLY A 168 -6.27 17.42 -11.14
N ARG A 169 -5.80 18.57 -10.62
CA ARG A 169 -5.00 19.53 -11.39
C ARG A 169 -3.51 19.30 -11.16
N SER A 170 -2.72 19.47 -12.21
CA SER A 170 -1.26 19.45 -12.11
C SER A 170 -0.73 20.70 -11.40
N TYR A 171 0.26 20.53 -10.53
CA TYR A 171 0.92 21.62 -9.82
C TYR A 171 2.38 21.32 -9.53
N ARG A 172 3.16 22.36 -9.29
CA ARG A 172 4.60 22.24 -8.97
C ARG A 172 4.79 21.70 -7.56
N VAL A 173 5.69 20.74 -7.42
CA VAL A 173 6.09 20.18 -6.12
C VAL A 173 7.35 20.89 -5.65
N GLU A 174 7.22 21.69 -4.59
CA GLU A 174 8.33 22.51 -4.07
C GLU A 174 9.04 21.87 -2.88
N SER A 175 8.36 20.93 -2.21
CA SER A 175 8.89 20.21 -1.05
C SER A 175 8.17 18.89 -0.87
N ASP A 176 8.68 18.05 0.04
CA ASP A 176 8.01 16.80 0.39
C ASP A 176 6.53 17.02 0.74
N GLN A 177 5.67 16.14 0.26
CA GLN A 177 4.25 16.08 0.58
C GLN A 177 3.93 14.76 1.26
N HIS A 178 3.04 14.82 2.24
CA HIS A 178 2.74 13.73 3.15
C HIS A 178 1.26 13.43 3.06
N PHE A 179 0.93 12.16 2.90
CA PHE A 179 -0.44 11.71 2.72
C PHE A 179 -0.71 10.55 3.67
N PHE A 180 -1.73 10.69 4.51
CA PHE A 180 -2.24 9.63 5.36
C PHE A 180 -3.70 9.39 5.01
N LEU A 181 -4.02 8.25 4.42
CA LEU A 181 -5.38 7.81 4.14
C LEU A 181 -5.76 6.71 5.13
N GLY A 182 -6.57 7.03 6.13
CA GLY A 182 -6.87 6.09 7.21
C GLY A 182 -8.21 6.36 7.89
N PRO A 183 -8.38 5.96 9.17
CA PRO A 183 -9.58 6.23 9.93
C PRO A 183 -9.93 7.72 9.92
N ASP A 184 -11.22 8.04 10.07
CA ASP A 184 -11.73 9.42 10.06
C ASP A 184 -11.45 10.17 11.37
N GLU A 185 -10.17 10.22 11.73
CA GLU A 185 -9.63 10.86 12.91
C GLU A 185 -8.69 11.99 12.47
N PRO A 186 -8.84 13.22 13.02
CA PRO A 186 -7.91 14.29 12.72
C PRO A 186 -6.53 14.01 13.35
N PHE A 187 -5.49 14.60 12.76
CA PHE A 187 -4.20 14.70 13.43
C PHE A 187 -4.22 15.89 14.40
N ASP A 188 -3.87 15.64 15.66
CA ASP A 188 -3.63 16.72 16.64
C ASP A 188 -2.37 17.53 16.30
N GLY A 189 -1.40 16.90 15.64
CA GLY A 189 -0.07 17.46 15.35
C GLY A 189 0.18 17.77 13.88
N ASN A 190 1.42 18.16 13.59
CA ASN A 190 1.88 18.41 12.23
C ASN A 190 2.01 17.10 11.44
N ILE A 191 1.21 16.95 10.38
CA ILE A 191 1.15 15.71 9.59
C ILE A 191 2.51 15.28 9.03
N ARG A 192 3.34 16.23 8.56
CA ARG A 192 4.69 15.94 8.06
C ARG A 192 5.54 15.24 9.12
N SER A 193 5.52 15.76 10.34
CA SER A 193 6.29 15.20 11.46
C SER A 193 5.77 13.82 11.84
N GLU A 194 4.45 13.66 11.92
CA GLU A 194 3.81 12.39 12.29
C GLU A 194 4.03 11.30 11.23
N VAL A 195 3.85 11.61 9.95
CA VAL A 195 4.05 10.65 8.86
C VAL A 195 5.51 10.23 8.74
N ARG A 196 6.47 11.16 8.87
CA ARG A 196 7.90 10.82 8.90
C ARG A 196 8.26 9.95 10.09
N ARG A 197 7.68 10.23 11.27
CA ARG A 197 7.83 9.38 12.46
C ARG A 197 7.27 7.98 12.21
N MET A 198 6.09 7.87 11.60
CA MET A 198 5.49 6.59 11.22
C MET A 198 6.37 5.81 10.23
N GLU A 199 6.94 6.46 9.22
CA GLU A 199 7.87 5.82 8.27
C GLU A 199 9.08 5.23 9.00
N ALA A 200 9.74 6.04 9.84
CA ALA A 200 10.93 5.63 10.58
C ALA A 200 10.64 4.48 11.56
N MET A 201 9.54 4.56 12.31
CA MET A 201 9.15 3.52 13.26
C MET A 201 8.74 2.22 12.54
N THR A 202 8.07 2.33 11.39
CA THR A 202 7.70 1.17 10.56
C THR A 202 8.93 0.48 10.00
N ALA A 203 9.90 1.25 9.48
CA ALA A 203 11.17 0.69 9.03
C ALA A 203 11.90 -0.04 10.17
N ARG A 204 11.98 0.58 11.36
CA ARG A 204 12.61 -0.02 12.54
C ARG A 204 11.93 -1.32 12.95
N TYR A 205 10.60 -1.35 12.97
CA TYR A 205 9.83 -2.54 13.29
C TYR A 205 10.18 -3.70 12.35
N TRP A 206 10.12 -3.48 11.03
CA TRP A 206 10.37 -4.54 10.06
C TRP A 206 11.81 -5.02 10.07
N GLN A 207 12.77 -4.11 10.20
CA GLN A 207 14.18 -4.47 10.33
C GLN A 207 14.45 -5.26 11.60
N HIS A 208 13.79 -4.93 12.72
CA HIS A 208 13.89 -5.70 13.94
C HIS A 208 13.26 -7.09 13.79
N TRP A 209 12.09 -7.18 13.16
CA TRP A 209 11.45 -8.48 12.89
C TRP A 209 12.33 -9.37 12.01
N VAL A 210 12.88 -8.85 10.91
CA VAL A 210 13.78 -9.59 10.02
C VAL A 210 15.05 -10.05 10.75
N ARG A 211 15.60 -9.24 11.68
CA ARG A 211 16.76 -9.63 12.50
C ARG A 211 16.48 -10.84 13.40
N GLY A 212 15.21 -11.10 13.75
CA GLY A 212 14.81 -12.26 14.53
C GLY A 212 14.70 -13.55 13.72
N LEU A 213 14.82 -13.49 12.39
CA LEU A 213 14.67 -14.66 11.52
C LEU A 213 15.98 -15.46 11.38
N HIS A 214 15.86 -16.77 11.30
CA HIS A 214 16.95 -17.69 10.94
C HIS A 214 17.12 -17.74 9.42
N ILE A 215 17.79 -16.74 8.88
CA ILE A 215 17.99 -16.58 7.43
C ILE A 215 19.24 -17.38 7.01
N PRO A 216 19.15 -18.23 5.96
CA PRO A 216 20.33 -18.93 5.42
C PRO A 216 21.37 -17.94 4.86
N LEU A 217 22.62 -18.38 4.66
CA LEU A 217 23.66 -17.52 4.07
C LEU A 217 23.44 -17.28 2.57
N GLU A 218 22.87 -18.26 1.88
CA GLU A 218 22.54 -18.17 0.46
C GLU A 218 21.14 -17.56 0.29
N TRP A 219 20.95 -16.77 -0.77
CA TRP A 219 19.65 -16.20 -1.15
C TRP A 219 18.98 -15.34 -0.06
N GLN A 220 19.78 -14.63 0.74
CA GLN A 220 19.28 -13.85 1.88
C GLN A 220 18.19 -12.85 1.47
N GLU A 221 18.42 -12.12 0.38
CA GLU A 221 17.52 -11.06 -0.06
C GLU A 221 16.16 -11.64 -0.48
N GLU A 222 16.18 -12.74 -1.23
CA GLU A 222 15.00 -13.46 -1.71
C GLU A 222 14.21 -14.07 -0.54
N VAL A 223 14.90 -14.71 0.41
CA VAL A 223 14.27 -15.33 1.59
C VAL A 223 13.62 -14.26 2.47
N ILE A 224 14.30 -13.15 2.74
CA ILE A 224 13.73 -12.03 3.51
C ILE A 224 12.51 -11.46 2.79
N ARG A 225 12.61 -11.27 1.47
CA ARG A 225 11.52 -10.71 0.67
C ARG A 225 10.29 -11.60 0.71
N ALA A 226 10.47 -12.93 0.56
CA ALA A 226 9.42 -13.93 0.65
C ALA A 226 8.82 -13.96 2.06
N ALA A 227 9.64 -13.95 3.12
CA ALA A 227 9.17 -13.98 4.50
C ALA A 227 8.27 -12.77 4.84
N ILE A 228 8.68 -11.57 4.43
CA ILE A 228 7.85 -10.38 4.61
C ILE A 228 6.56 -10.50 3.79
N ALA A 229 6.61 -10.95 2.53
CA ALA A 229 5.42 -11.11 1.69
C ALA A 229 4.40 -12.07 2.32
N LEU A 230 4.86 -13.23 2.81
CA LEU A 230 4.02 -14.19 3.55
C LEU A 230 3.43 -13.57 4.82
N LYS A 231 4.21 -12.79 5.57
CA LYS A 231 3.72 -12.08 6.74
C LYS A 231 2.66 -11.03 6.40
N LEU A 232 2.74 -10.36 5.25
CA LEU A 232 1.70 -9.43 4.79
C LEU A 232 0.37 -10.13 4.46
N CYS A 233 0.39 -11.44 4.15
CA CYS A 233 -0.82 -12.24 3.96
C CYS A 233 -1.48 -12.65 5.30
N GLN A 234 -0.82 -12.43 6.44
CA GLN A 234 -1.41 -12.70 7.74
C GLN A 234 -2.29 -11.52 8.18
N HIS A 235 -3.54 -11.81 8.53
CA HIS A 235 -4.39 -10.91 9.30
C HIS A 235 -4.11 -11.13 10.79
N GLU A 236 -3.34 -10.24 11.40
CA GLU A 236 -2.74 -10.53 12.71
C GLU A 236 -3.76 -10.54 13.87
N GLU A 237 -4.93 -9.90 13.74
CA GLU A 237 -5.95 -9.97 14.80
C GLU A 237 -6.48 -11.38 15.04
N THR A 238 -6.68 -12.15 13.96
CA THR A 238 -7.23 -13.52 14.04
C THR A 238 -6.21 -14.61 13.76
N GLY A 239 -5.00 -14.24 13.31
CA GLY A 239 -3.99 -15.17 12.84
C GLY A 239 -4.23 -15.70 11.42
N ALA A 240 -5.41 -15.48 10.82
CA ALA A 240 -5.77 -16.02 9.51
C ALA A 240 -4.76 -15.61 8.42
N ILE A 241 -4.43 -16.54 7.53
CA ILE A 241 -3.50 -16.30 6.42
C ILE A 241 -4.27 -16.46 5.11
N VAL A 242 -4.30 -15.39 4.31
CA VAL A 242 -4.96 -15.42 3.00
C VAL A 242 -4.07 -16.11 1.97
N ALA A 243 -4.67 -16.75 0.98
CA ALA A 243 -3.93 -17.43 -0.08
C ALA A 243 -3.17 -16.43 -0.99
N ALA A 244 -3.78 -15.27 -1.27
CA ALA A 244 -3.14 -14.14 -1.92
C ALA A 244 -3.84 -12.83 -1.56
N LEU A 245 -3.18 -11.70 -1.85
CA LEU A 245 -3.74 -10.36 -1.63
C LEU A 245 -4.66 -9.90 -2.78
N THR A 246 -4.93 -10.75 -3.76
CA THR A 246 -5.80 -10.50 -4.92
C THR A 246 -7.08 -11.33 -4.84
N THR A 247 -8.11 -10.90 -5.57
CA THR A 247 -9.28 -11.73 -5.89
C THR A 247 -9.38 -11.93 -7.39
N SER A 248 -10.03 -13.00 -7.79
CA SER A 248 -10.62 -13.15 -9.12
C SER A 248 -9.61 -13.09 -10.28
N ILE A 249 -8.32 -13.30 -9.99
CA ILE A 249 -7.26 -13.47 -10.96
C ILE A 249 -7.09 -14.98 -11.22
N PRO A 250 -7.16 -15.45 -12.48
CA PRO A 250 -7.00 -16.86 -12.80
C PRO A 250 -5.65 -17.43 -12.33
N GLU A 251 -5.66 -18.67 -11.82
CA GLU A 251 -4.45 -19.37 -11.34
C GLU A 251 -3.38 -19.53 -12.44
N ALA A 252 -3.82 -19.62 -13.70
CA ALA A 252 -2.97 -19.68 -14.87
C ALA A 252 -3.63 -18.99 -16.06
N ALA A 253 -2.81 -18.51 -17.01
CA ALA A 253 -3.29 -17.89 -18.24
C ALA A 253 -4.28 -18.81 -18.98
N ASN A 254 -5.40 -18.24 -19.43
CA ASN A 254 -6.48 -18.95 -20.13
C ASN A 254 -7.16 -20.08 -19.33
N SER A 255 -7.04 -20.07 -18.00
CA SER A 255 -7.72 -21.03 -17.14
C SER A 255 -9.07 -20.53 -16.66
N GLN A 256 -10.03 -21.45 -16.47
CA GLN A 256 -11.31 -21.16 -15.80
C GLN A 256 -11.20 -21.20 -14.27
N ARG A 257 -10.05 -21.66 -13.75
CA ARG A 257 -9.74 -21.77 -12.32
C ARG A 257 -9.54 -20.36 -11.75
N ASN A 258 -10.62 -19.79 -11.22
CA ASN A 258 -10.68 -18.43 -10.74
C ASN A 258 -11.42 -18.35 -9.39
N TRP A 259 -10.75 -17.87 -8.34
CA TRP A 259 -11.29 -17.77 -6.99
C TRP A 259 -10.94 -16.42 -6.35
N ASP A 260 -11.64 -16.11 -5.27
CA ASP A 260 -11.23 -15.07 -4.35
C ASP A 260 -10.14 -15.61 -3.41
N TYR A 261 -8.89 -15.30 -3.70
CA TYR A 261 -7.73 -15.73 -2.93
C TYR A 261 -7.53 -14.92 -1.63
N ARG A 262 -8.36 -13.91 -1.38
CA ARG A 262 -8.35 -13.12 -0.14
C ARG A 262 -8.91 -13.91 1.06
N TYR A 263 -9.43 -15.11 0.83
CA TYR A 263 -9.88 -16.01 1.89
C TYR A 263 -8.79 -16.99 2.32
N CYS A 264 -8.97 -17.51 3.54
CA CYS A 264 -8.10 -18.51 4.13
C CYS A 264 -8.42 -19.89 3.57
N TRP A 265 -7.44 -20.52 2.94
CA TRP A 265 -7.45 -21.95 2.65
C TRP A 265 -6.47 -22.68 3.56
N ILE A 266 -6.94 -23.75 4.19
CA ILE A 266 -6.17 -24.53 5.17
C ILE A 266 -4.82 -24.98 4.60
N ARG A 267 -4.81 -25.39 3.32
CA ARG A 267 -3.61 -25.83 2.62
C ARG A 267 -2.55 -24.72 2.52
N ASP A 268 -2.95 -23.56 2.04
CA ASP A 268 -2.11 -22.40 1.79
C ASP A 268 -1.59 -21.80 3.12
N SER A 269 -2.48 -21.74 4.12
CA SER A 269 -2.11 -21.38 5.49
C SER A 269 -1.09 -22.34 6.08
N TYR A 270 -1.29 -23.66 5.94
CA TYR A 270 -0.38 -24.67 6.44
C TYR A 270 1.04 -24.51 5.86
N TYR A 271 1.16 -24.33 4.53
CA TYR A 271 2.47 -24.12 3.91
C TYR A 271 3.12 -22.80 4.32
N THR A 272 2.32 -21.73 4.47
CA THR A 272 2.82 -20.43 4.94
C THR A 272 3.36 -20.52 6.36
N VAL A 273 2.61 -21.14 7.27
CA VAL A 273 3.02 -21.38 8.66
C VAL A 273 4.29 -22.24 8.69
N GLN A 274 4.34 -23.31 7.90
CA GLN A 274 5.53 -24.17 7.83
C GLN A 274 6.77 -23.40 7.36
N ALA A 275 6.64 -22.56 6.33
CA ALA A 275 7.74 -21.75 5.81
C ALA A 275 8.24 -20.73 6.84
N LEU A 276 7.32 -20.00 7.48
CA LEU A 276 7.63 -19.00 8.51
C LEU A 276 8.20 -19.64 9.79
N ASN A 277 7.76 -20.84 10.15
CA ASN A 277 8.30 -21.62 11.27
C ASN A 277 9.76 -22.00 11.04
N ARG A 278 10.12 -22.45 9.82
CA ARG A 278 11.52 -22.76 9.47
C ARG A 278 12.45 -21.55 9.60
N LEU A 279 11.91 -20.35 9.47
CA LEU A 279 12.63 -19.09 9.65
C LEU A 279 12.58 -18.56 11.10
N GLY A 280 11.92 -19.25 12.03
CA GLY A 280 11.82 -18.82 13.43
C GLY A 280 10.92 -17.61 13.66
N ALA A 281 9.93 -17.35 12.78
CA ALA A 281 8.96 -16.27 12.97
C ALA A 281 7.92 -16.60 14.05
N LEU A 282 8.35 -16.64 15.32
CA LEU A 282 7.56 -17.07 16.48
C LEU A 282 6.29 -16.24 16.70
N ASP A 283 6.31 -14.95 16.38
CA ASP A 283 5.17 -14.04 16.57
C ASP A 283 3.98 -14.37 15.65
N VAL A 284 4.25 -15.01 14.51
CA VAL A 284 3.22 -15.52 13.59
C VAL A 284 2.59 -16.79 14.17
N LEU A 285 3.37 -17.62 14.86
CA LEU A 285 2.94 -18.91 15.42
C LEU A 285 2.07 -18.75 16.66
N GLU A 286 2.38 -17.79 17.55
CA GLU A 286 1.59 -17.57 18.77
C GLU A 286 0.15 -17.10 18.50
N LYS A 287 -0.09 -16.55 17.30
CA LYS A 287 -1.37 -15.93 16.93
C LYS A 287 -2.22 -16.77 15.96
N TYR A 288 -1.67 -17.80 15.33
CA TYR A 288 -2.41 -18.76 14.49
C TYR A 288 -2.96 -19.89 15.34
#